data_AF-A0AAT9H0A3-F1
#
_entry.id   AF-A0AAT9H0A3-F1
#
_cell.length_a   1.000
_cell.length_b   1.000
_cell.length_c   1.000
_cell.angle_alpha   90.00
_cell.angle_beta   90.00
_cell.angle_gamma   90.00
#
_symmetry.space_group_name_H-M   'P 1'
#
loop_
_entity.id
_entity.type
_entity.pdbx_description
1 polymer ?
#
loop_
_entity_poly.entity_id
_entity_poly.type
_entity_poly.pdbx_seq_one_letter_code
_entity_poly.pdbx_strand_id
1 'polypeptide(L)'
;MPDHIHILIGLKPDKSISDLVRDIKANSSKFINDKKWINGKFEWQTGFGAFSYNHSHLTNVIRYIENQKEHHRKKTFKEEYIGFLKSFNVDFKNEYLFDDVNE
;
A
#
# COMPACT_ATOMS: atom_id res chain seq x y z
N MET A 1 4.55 -7.17 7.38
CA MET A 1 5.72 -6.52 6.75
C MET A 1 6.83 -7.54 6.65
N PRO A 2 7.05 -8.06 5.44
CA PRO A 2 7.88 -7.29 4.51
C PRO A 2 7.30 -7.08 3.09
N ASP A 3 6.04 -7.39 2.85
CA ASP A 3 5.45 -7.56 1.52
C ASP A 3 4.68 -6.34 0.96
N HIS A 4 4.42 -5.30 1.76
CA HIS A 4 3.70 -4.10 1.33
C HIS A 4 4.16 -2.84 2.10
N ILE A 5 3.72 -1.67 1.62
CA ILE A 5 4.01 -0.36 2.22
C ILE A 5 2.76 0.51 2.32
N HIS A 6 2.71 1.40 3.32
CA HIS A 6 1.71 2.46 3.44
C HIS A 6 2.36 3.81 3.24
N ILE A 7 1.71 4.70 2.49
CA ILE A 7 2.16 6.06 2.25
C ILE A 7 1.02 7.02 2.60
N LEU A 8 1.26 7.94 3.52
CA LEU A 8 0.41 9.11 3.74
C LEU A 8 1.04 10.29 3.02
N ILE A 9 0.30 10.91 2.11
CA ILE A 9 0.82 12.00 1.27
C ILE A 9 -0.24 13.08 1.06
N GLY A 10 0.20 14.33 1.02
CA GLY A 10 -0.60 15.45 0.50
C GLY A 10 -0.42 15.57 -1.01
N LEU A 11 -1.52 15.63 -1.76
CA LEU A 11 -1.51 15.72 -3.22
C LEU A 11 -2.19 17.01 -3.67
N LYS A 12 -1.62 17.69 -4.68
CA LYS A 12 -2.29 18.84 -5.30
C LYS A 12 -3.50 18.36 -6.13
N PRO A 13 -4.59 19.13 -6.21
CA PRO A 13 -5.81 18.70 -6.90
C PRO A 13 -5.64 18.42 -8.40
N ASP A 14 -4.62 19.01 -9.04
CA ASP A 14 -4.30 18.85 -10.46
C ASP A 14 -3.46 17.60 -10.76
N LYS A 15 -3.16 16.77 -9.76
CA LYS A 15 -2.36 15.56 -9.91
C LYS A 15 -3.20 14.30 -9.78
N SER A 16 -2.96 13.36 -10.69
CA SER A 16 -3.56 12.03 -10.66
C SER A 16 -2.86 11.13 -9.63
N ILE A 17 -3.64 10.49 -8.77
CA ILE A 17 -3.13 9.47 -7.84
C ILE A 17 -2.50 8.30 -8.62
N SER A 18 -3.09 7.90 -9.74
CA SER A 18 -2.58 6.81 -10.58
C SER A 18 -1.21 7.13 -11.17
N ASP A 19 -0.98 8.38 -11.60
CA ASP A 19 0.32 8.80 -12.11
C ASP A 19 1.37 8.81 -10.99
N LEU A 20 1.03 9.34 -9.82
CA LEU A 20 1.90 9.33 -8.64
C LEU A 20 2.32 7.90 -8.27
N VAL A 21 1.36 6.97 -8.18
CA VAL A 21 1.65 5.58 -7.79
C VAL A 21 2.47 4.88 -8.87
N ARG A 22 2.18 5.12 -10.16
CA ARG A 22 3.00 4.61 -11.27
C ARG A 22 4.45 5.05 -11.12
N ASP A 23 4.68 6.34 -10.88
CA ASP A 23 6.03 6.90 -10.80
C ASP A 23 6.78 6.37 -9.56
N ILE A 24 6.12 6.24 -8.41
CA ILE A 24 6.69 5.61 -7.22
C ILE A 24 7.11 4.18 -7.53
N LYS A 25 6.20 3.38 -8.11
CA LYS A 25 6.47 1.96 -8.41
C LYS A 25 7.58 1.79 -9.43
N ALA A 26 7.52 2.52 -10.55
CA ALA A 26 8.49 2.40 -11.62
C ALA A 26 9.89 2.82 -11.17
N ASN A 27 10.02 3.97 -10.50
CA ASN A 27 11.33 4.48 -10.08
C ASN A 27 11.94 3.63 -8.97
N SER A 28 11.15 3.18 -7.98
CA SER A 28 11.65 2.30 -6.92
C SER A 28 12.05 0.93 -7.46
N SER A 29 11.24 0.32 -8.34
CA SER A 29 11.61 -0.94 -8.97
C SER A 29 12.87 -0.81 -9.80
N LYS A 30 13.01 0.25 -10.61
CA LYS A 30 14.22 0.52 -11.36
C LYS A 30 15.43 0.66 -10.44
N PHE A 31 15.31 1.48 -9.40
CA PHE A 31 16.41 1.75 -8.47
C PHE A 31 16.88 0.49 -7.74
N ILE A 32 15.96 -0.31 -7.18
CA ILE A 32 16.29 -1.55 -6.47
C ILE A 32 16.96 -2.57 -7.39
N ASN A 33 16.43 -2.74 -8.62
CA ASN A 33 17.00 -3.65 -9.60
C ASN A 33 18.37 -3.20 -10.11
N ASP A 34 18.53 -1.90 -10.39
CA ASP A 34 19.82 -1.31 -10.82
C ASP A 34 20.89 -1.48 -9.71
N LYS A 35 20.48 -1.42 -8.44
CA LYS A 35 21.36 -1.65 -7.28
C LYS A 35 21.63 -3.13 -6.97
N LYS A 36 20.88 -4.07 -7.57
CA LYS A 36 20.97 -5.52 -7.31
C LYS A 36 20.89 -5.87 -5.82
N TRP A 37 20.00 -5.20 -5.08
CA TRP A 37 19.86 -5.42 -3.63
C TRP A 37 19.15 -6.71 -3.25
N ILE A 38 18.48 -7.36 -4.20
CA ILE A 38 17.81 -8.65 -3.98
C ILE A 38 18.27 -9.66 -5.03
N ASN A 39 18.17 -10.94 -4.68
CA ASN A 39 18.33 -12.02 -5.65
C ASN A 39 17.07 -12.10 -6.51
N GLY A 40 17.22 -11.87 -7.81
CA GLY A 40 16.10 -11.85 -8.76
C GLY A 40 15.73 -10.42 -9.18
N LYS A 41 14.49 -10.25 -9.63
CA LYS A 41 13.96 -8.98 -10.10
C LYS A 41 12.88 -8.51 -9.13
N PHE A 42 13.06 -7.31 -8.58
CA PHE A 42 12.06 -6.68 -7.75
C PHE A 42 10.93 -6.15 -8.63
N GLU A 43 9.70 -6.45 -8.23
CA GLU A 43 8.49 -5.91 -8.84
C GLU A 43 7.40 -5.66 -7.78
N TRP A 44 6.57 -4.67 -8.05
CA TRP A 44 5.38 -4.42 -7.25
C TRP A 44 4.20 -5.21 -7.81
N GLN A 45 3.27 -5.61 -6.94
CA GLN A 45 1.97 -6.13 -7.37
C GLN A 45 1.26 -5.16 -8.33
N THR A 46 0.40 -5.69 -9.19
CA THR A 46 -0.46 -4.85 -10.04
C THR A 46 -1.52 -4.14 -9.18
N GLY A 47 -1.90 -2.92 -9.58
CA GLY A 47 -2.91 -2.13 -8.86
C GLY A 47 -2.40 -1.47 -7.57
N PHE A 48 -3.29 -0.78 -6.86
CA PHE A 48 -3.01 -0.15 -5.57
C PHE A 48 -4.33 0.19 -4.85
N GLY A 49 -4.27 0.37 -3.52
CA GLY A 49 -5.34 0.94 -2.73
C GLY A 49 -5.09 2.43 -2.45
N ALA A 50 -6.12 3.26 -2.56
CA ALA A 50 -6.06 4.67 -2.19
C ALA A 50 -7.31 5.06 -1.40
N PHE A 51 -7.09 5.66 -0.23
CA PHE A 51 -8.15 6.00 0.72
C PHE A 51 -7.94 7.43 1.20
N SER A 52 -8.99 8.25 1.13
CA SER A 52 -8.93 9.67 1.49
C SER A 52 -9.24 9.89 2.97
N TYR A 53 -8.50 10.78 3.62
CA TYR A 53 -8.70 11.12 5.03
C TYR A 53 -8.86 12.63 5.22
N ASN A 54 -9.69 13.00 6.19
CA ASN A 54 -9.81 14.40 6.64
C ASN A 54 -8.58 14.81 7.44
N HIS A 55 -8.28 16.12 7.42
CA HIS A 55 -7.12 16.67 8.14
C HIS A 55 -7.13 16.36 9.64
N SER A 56 -8.32 16.35 10.27
CA SER A 56 -8.50 15.99 11.67
C SER A 56 -8.07 14.55 12.01
N HIS A 57 -7.99 13.67 11.02
CA HIS A 57 -7.59 12.27 11.20
C HIS A 57 -6.09 12.04 11.04
N LEU A 58 -5.32 13.04 10.60
CA LEU A 58 -3.90 12.86 10.28
C LEU A 58 -3.10 12.25 11.42
N THR A 59 -3.25 12.75 12.65
CA THR A 59 -2.54 12.21 13.82
C THR A 59 -2.83 10.72 14.02
N ASN A 60 -4.06 10.28 13.76
CA ASN A 60 -4.43 8.87 13.89
C ASN A 60 -3.82 8.03 12.77
N VAL A 61 -3.82 8.53 11.53
CA VAL A 61 -3.26 7.82 10.36
C VAL A 61 -1.73 7.74 10.44
N ILE A 62 -1.05 8.81 10.87
CA ILE A 62 0.40 8.81 11.10
C ILE A 62 0.77 7.73 12.11
N ARG A 63 0.13 7.79 13.29
CA ARG A 63 0.35 6.79 14.34
C ARG A 63 0.03 5.37 13.87
N TYR A 64 -0.99 5.20 13.03
CA TYR A 64 -1.31 3.90 12.45
C TYR A 64 -0.15 3.37 11.59
N ILE A 65 0.38 4.18 10.67
CA ILE A 65 1.51 3.82 9.80
C ILE A 65 2.77 3.51 10.61
N GLU A 66 3.09 4.32 11.62
CA GLU A 66 4.26 4.11 12.49
C GLU A 66 4.21 2.78 13.26
N ASN A 67 3.01 2.32 13.62
CA ASN A 67 2.80 1.10 14.39
C ASN A 67 2.56 -0.15 13.54
N GLN A 68 2.72 -0.06 12.20
CA GLN A 68 2.40 -1.17 11.30
C GLN A 68 3.17 -2.47 11.58
N LYS A 69 4.44 -2.35 11.99
CA LYS A 69 5.25 -3.52 12.33
C LYS A 69 4.63 -4.33 13.47
N GLU A 70 4.09 -3.66 14.48
CA GLU A 70 3.39 -4.33 15.60
C GLU A 70 1.99 -4.82 15.19
N HIS A 71 1.28 -4.05 14.35
CA HIS A 71 -0.02 -4.44 13.80
C HIS A 71 0.06 -5.78 13.05
N HIS A 72 1.07 -5.93 12.19
CA HIS A 72 1.27 -7.14 11.39
C HIS A 72 1.82 -8.34 12.15
N ARG A 73 2.05 -8.23 13.47
CA ARG A 73 2.25 -9.42 14.31
C ARG A 73 0.96 -10.19 14.56
N LYS A 74 -0.20 -9.55 14.36
CA LYS A 74 -1.52 -10.11 14.69
C LYS A 74 -2.50 -10.12 13.51
N LYS A 75 -2.19 -9.41 12.43
CA LYS A 75 -3.09 -9.22 11.29
C LYS A 75 -2.32 -9.29 9.98
N THR A 76 -2.81 -10.08 9.03
CA THR A 76 -2.23 -10.16 7.68
C THR A 76 -2.54 -8.90 6.86
N PHE A 77 -1.77 -8.67 5.80
CA PHE A 77 -2.06 -7.58 4.85
C PHE A 77 -3.43 -7.76 4.20
N LYS A 78 -3.81 -8.99 3.84
CA LYS A 78 -5.11 -9.29 3.23
C LYS A 78 -6.28 -8.92 4.14
N GLU A 79 -6.24 -9.31 5.42
CA GLU A 79 -7.24 -8.93 6.40
C GLU A 79 -7.30 -7.42 6.62
N GLU A 80 -6.14 -6.77 6.58
CA GLU A 80 -6.04 -5.31 6.69
C GLU A 80 -6.69 -4.61 5.50
N TYR A 81 -6.35 -5.02 4.28
CA TYR A 81 -6.89 -4.49 3.04
C TYR A 81 -8.42 -4.66 2.97
N ILE A 82 -8.94 -5.84 3.30
CA ILE A 82 -10.39 -6.08 3.41
C ILE A 82 -11.01 -5.15 4.46
N GLY A 83 -10.31 -4.92 5.57
CA GLY A 83 -10.72 -3.96 6.59
C GLY A 83 -10.90 -2.56 6.01
N PHE A 84 -9.95 -2.07 5.22
CA PHE A 84 -10.08 -0.77 4.55
C PHE A 84 -11.24 -0.76 3.56
N LEU A 85 -11.38 -1.76 2.70
CA LEU A 85 -12.49 -1.80 1.74
C LEU A 85 -13.85 -1.69 2.45
N LYS A 86 -14.03 -2.43 3.55
CA LYS A 86 -15.23 -2.35 4.39
C LYS A 86 -15.40 -0.97 5.03
N SER A 87 -14.35 -0.42 5.65
CA SER A 87 -14.42 0.89 6.31
C SER A 87 -14.73 2.04 5.36
N PHE A 88 -14.32 1.92 4.09
CA PHE A 88 -14.56 2.91 3.05
C PHE A 88 -15.76 2.58 2.15
N ASN A 89 -16.55 1.57 2.48
CA ASN A 89 -17.71 1.12 1.70
C ASN A 89 -17.37 0.89 0.22
N VAL A 90 -16.22 0.26 -0.04
CA VAL A 90 -15.83 -0.16 -1.39
C VAL A 90 -16.36 -1.58 -1.60
N ASP A 91 -17.21 -1.75 -2.62
CA ASP A 91 -17.67 -3.08 -3.01
C ASP A 91 -16.54 -3.89 -3.64
N PHE A 92 -16.40 -5.15 -3.22
CA PHE A 92 -15.42 -6.07 -3.77
C PHE A 92 -15.96 -7.49 -3.78
N LYS A 93 -15.43 -8.31 -4.69
CA LYS A 93 -15.62 -9.75 -4.67
C LYS A 93 -14.33 -10.42 -4.22
N ASN A 94 -14.46 -11.48 -3.42
CA ASN A 94 -13.30 -12.22 -2.91
C ASN A 94 -12.41 -12.77 -4.03
N GLU A 95 -12.98 -13.11 -5.19
CA GLU A 95 -12.26 -13.61 -6.38
C GLU A 95 -11.34 -12.56 -7.05
N TYR A 96 -11.50 -11.27 -6.72
CA TYR A 96 -10.64 -10.20 -7.22
C TYR A 96 -9.63 -9.72 -6.18
N LEU A 97 -9.62 -10.33 -4.99
CA LEU A 97 -8.57 -10.08 -4.00
C LEU A 97 -7.30 -10.80 -4.41
N PHE A 98 -6.16 -10.20 -4.09
CA PHE A 98 -4.88 -10.83 -4.34
C PHE A 98 -4.71 -12.09 -3.48
N ASP A 99 -3.96 -13.03 -4.02
CA ASP A 99 -3.48 -14.20 -3.28
C ASP A 99 -2.30 -13.81 -2.42
N ASP A 100 -2.16 -14.49 -1.28
CA ASP A 100 -0.97 -14.32 -0.45
C ASP A 100 0.23 -14.82 -1.27
N VAL A 101 1.28 -13.99 -1.35
CA VAL A 101 2.55 -14.44 -1.90
C VAL A 101 3.10 -15.43 -0.88
N ASN A 102 2.96 -16.73 -1.18
CA ASN A 102 3.35 -17.84 -0.30
C ASN A 102 4.64 -17.53 0.48
N GLU A 103 4.60 -17.71 1.80
CA GLU A 103 5.79 -17.72 2.68
C GLU A 103 6.76 -18.85 2.31
#